data_AF-A0A2D7G8U7-F1
#
_entry.id   AF-A0A2D7G8U7-F1
#
_cell.length_a   1.000
_cell.length_b   1.000
_cell.length_c   1.000
_cell.angle_alpha   90.00
_cell.angle_beta   90.00
_cell.angle_gamma   90.00
#
_symmetry.space_group_name_H-M   'P 1'
#
loop_
_entity.id
_entity.type
_entity.pdbx_description
1 polymer ?
#
loop_
_entity_poly.entity_id
_entity_poly.type
_entity_poly.pdbx_seq_one_letter_code
_entity_poly.pdbx_strand_id
1 'polypeptide(L)'
;MNPLYEDKALEMASKYRDMRDMFPSSSMYREAMYQYQDMARGGDGGPLGFEPDDWREFCVNSMRPVTTVATCRNYNYPNYPDSYFTRVLNLLGEDHV
;
A
#
# COMPACT_ATOMS: atom_id res chain seq x y z
N MET A 1 6.74 2.85 -16.55
CA MET A 1 7.05 2.55 -15.14
C MET A 1 8.49 2.07 -15.06
N ASN A 2 9.22 2.36 -13.97
CA ASN A 2 10.57 1.80 -13.74
C ASN A 2 10.46 0.26 -13.62
N PRO A 3 11.30 -0.54 -14.31
CA PRO A 3 11.27 -2.00 -14.26
C PRO A 3 11.26 -2.59 -12.83
N LEU A 4 11.94 -1.95 -11.88
CA LEU A 4 11.93 -2.38 -10.48
C LEU A 4 10.51 -2.41 -9.88
N TYR A 5 9.70 -1.40 -10.19
CA TYR A 5 8.33 -1.32 -9.68
C TYR A 5 7.37 -2.27 -10.40
N GLU A 6 7.68 -2.66 -11.63
CA GLU A 6 6.91 -3.66 -12.37
C GLU A 6 7.03 -5.03 -11.69
N ASP A 7 8.25 -5.49 -11.41
CA ASP A 7 8.48 -6.77 -10.72
C ASP A 7 7.84 -6.79 -9.33
N LYS A 8 7.95 -5.67 -8.60
CA LYS A 8 7.30 -5.51 -7.29
C LYS A 8 5.78 -5.51 -7.39
N ALA A 9 5.21 -4.98 -8.46
CA ALA A 9 3.76 -4.97 -8.66
C ALA A 9 3.25 -6.39 -8.95
N LEU A 10 3.98 -7.15 -9.77
CA LEU A 10 3.70 -8.56 -10.03
C LEU A 10 3.76 -9.41 -8.76
N GLU A 11 4.83 -9.24 -7.96
CA GLU A 11 5.00 -9.94 -6.67
C GLU A 11 3.82 -9.65 -5.73
N MET A 12 3.44 -8.38 -5.64
CA MET A 12 2.37 -7.95 -4.74
C MET A 12 0.98 -8.40 -5.20
N ALA A 13 0.71 -8.34 -6.50
CA ALA A 13 -0.53 -8.86 -7.08
C ALA A 13 -0.68 -10.37 -6.83
N SER A 14 0.42 -11.13 -6.89
CA SER A 14 0.39 -12.56 -6.52
C SER A 14 -0.01 -12.77 -5.07
N LYS A 15 0.61 -12.02 -4.13
CA LYS A 15 0.30 -12.13 -2.69
C LYS A 15 -1.15 -11.81 -2.37
N TYR A 16 -1.72 -10.78 -3.00
CA TYR A 16 -3.13 -10.43 -2.77
C TYR A 16 -4.09 -11.42 -3.42
N ARG A 17 -3.72 -12.02 -4.55
CA ARG A 17 -4.49 -13.12 -5.14
C ARG A 17 -4.53 -14.33 -4.19
N ASP A 18 -3.39 -14.71 -3.65
CA ASP A 18 -3.30 -15.80 -2.66
C ASP A 18 -4.14 -15.47 -1.41
N MET A 19 -4.08 -14.23 -0.90
CA MET A 19 -4.89 -13.79 0.23
C MET A 19 -6.40 -13.90 -0.04
N ARG A 20 -6.85 -13.44 -1.21
CA ARG A 20 -8.25 -13.52 -1.63
C ARG A 20 -8.73 -14.97 -1.70
N ASP A 21 -7.90 -15.85 -2.24
CA ASP A 21 -8.25 -17.25 -2.49
C ASP A 21 -8.18 -18.08 -1.19
N MET A 22 -7.24 -17.79 -0.29
CA MET A 22 -7.09 -18.47 1.01
C MET A 22 -8.11 -17.98 2.06
N PHE A 23 -8.46 -16.71 2.05
CA PHE A 23 -9.33 -16.09 3.06
C PHE A 23 -10.49 -15.30 2.43
N PRO A 24 -11.37 -15.96 1.63
CA PRO A 24 -12.38 -15.27 0.82
C PRO A 24 -13.44 -14.52 1.66
N SER A 25 -13.67 -14.93 2.91
CA SER A 25 -14.62 -14.29 3.82
C SER A 25 -14.00 -13.16 4.67
N SER A 26 -12.70 -12.92 4.56
CA SER A 26 -12.00 -11.90 5.32
C SER A 26 -12.17 -10.52 4.68
N SER A 27 -12.35 -9.47 5.48
CA SER A 27 -12.35 -8.09 4.98
C SER A 27 -10.95 -7.62 4.55
N MET A 28 -9.89 -8.33 4.93
CA MET A 28 -8.50 -7.90 4.75
C MET A 28 -8.15 -7.56 3.29
N TYR A 29 -8.55 -8.42 2.34
CA TYR A 29 -8.28 -8.17 0.92
C TYR A 29 -9.00 -6.90 0.45
N ARG A 30 -10.29 -6.75 0.80
CA ARG A 30 -11.10 -5.58 0.43
C ARG A 30 -10.53 -4.29 1.02
N GLU A 31 -10.12 -4.33 2.30
CA GLU A 31 -9.49 -3.19 2.97
C GLU A 31 -8.18 -2.81 2.29
N ALA A 32 -7.34 -3.79 1.94
CA ALA A 32 -6.12 -3.54 1.18
C ALA A 32 -6.41 -2.89 -0.19
N MET A 33 -7.45 -3.32 -0.91
CA MET A 33 -7.81 -2.71 -2.19
C MET A 33 -8.24 -1.25 -2.04
N TYR A 34 -8.99 -0.90 -0.99
CA TYR A 34 -9.30 0.51 -0.71
C TYR A 34 -8.06 1.36 -0.46
N GLN A 35 -7.08 0.84 0.28
CA GLN A 35 -5.81 1.54 0.51
C GLN A 35 -5.05 1.74 -0.82
N TYR A 36 -4.98 0.70 -1.66
CA TYR A 36 -4.32 0.78 -2.96
C TYR A 36 -5.00 1.75 -3.92
N GLN A 37 -6.33 1.81 -3.91
CA GLN A 37 -7.11 2.75 -4.72
C GLN A 37 -6.87 4.20 -4.30
N ASP A 38 -6.78 4.46 -2.99
CA ASP A 38 -6.42 5.79 -2.48
C ASP A 38 -5.00 6.18 -2.90
N MET A 39 -4.01 5.31 -2.70
CA MET A 39 -2.62 5.56 -3.07
C MET A 39 -2.42 5.72 -4.59
N ALA A 40 -3.20 5.00 -5.41
CA ALA A 40 -3.18 5.15 -6.87
C ALA A 40 -3.64 6.53 -7.34
N ARG A 41 -4.41 7.26 -6.53
CA ARG A 41 -4.91 8.62 -6.79
C ARG A 41 -4.06 9.71 -6.12
N GLY A 42 -2.90 9.35 -5.58
CA GLY A 42 -2.01 10.28 -4.88
C GLY A 42 -2.27 10.39 -3.38
N GLY A 43 -3.19 9.58 -2.83
CA GLY A 43 -3.43 9.49 -1.39
C GLY A 43 -2.33 8.75 -0.63
N ASP A 44 -2.55 8.56 0.67
CA ASP A 44 -1.59 7.95 1.59
C ASP A 44 -2.00 6.55 2.08
N GLY A 45 -3.10 6.02 1.55
CA GLY A 45 -3.65 4.71 1.90
C GLY A 45 -4.27 4.66 3.29
N GLY A 46 -4.51 5.82 3.92
CA GLY A 46 -5.11 5.94 5.23
C GLY A 46 -4.22 5.45 6.39
N PRO A 47 -4.69 5.63 7.64
CA PRO A 47 -3.96 5.22 8.84
C PRO A 47 -3.73 3.71 8.90
N LEU A 48 -2.59 3.29 9.47
CA LEU A 48 -2.30 1.86 9.73
C LEU A 48 -3.24 1.23 10.78
N GLY A 49 -3.93 2.05 11.58
CA GLY A 49 -4.76 1.59 12.70
C GLY A 49 -3.96 1.27 13.98
N PHE A 50 -2.62 1.34 13.91
CA PHE A 50 -1.70 1.27 15.04
C PHE A 50 -0.49 2.16 14.76
N GLU A 51 0.28 2.50 15.79
CA GLU A 51 1.57 3.20 15.67
C GLU A 51 2.69 2.15 15.78
N PRO A 52 3.51 1.92 14.74
CA PRO A 52 4.69 1.06 14.82
C PRO A 52 5.68 1.55 15.89
N ASP A 53 6.33 0.64 16.61
CA ASP A 53 7.27 0.98 17.69
C ASP A 53 8.45 1.86 17.21
N ASP A 54 8.86 1.67 15.95
CA ASP A 54 9.93 2.40 15.27
C ASP A 54 9.46 3.69 14.57
N TRP A 55 8.16 4.02 14.63
CA TRP A 55 7.57 5.10 13.84
C TRP A 55 8.20 6.47 14.10
N ARG A 56 8.52 6.78 15.36
CA ARG A 56 9.17 8.04 15.73
C ARG A 56 10.55 8.16 15.12
N GLU A 57 11.33 7.08 15.15
CA GLU A 57 12.66 7.02 14.54
C GLU A 57 12.55 7.16 13.02
N PHE A 58 11.60 6.46 12.40
CA PHE A 58 11.31 6.59 10.98
C PHE A 58 10.98 8.05 10.59
N CYS A 59 10.16 8.76 11.38
CA CYS A 59 9.83 10.15 11.13
C CYS A 59 11.07 11.06 11.17
N VAL A 60 11.92 10.91 12.18
CA VAL A 60 13.18 11.67 12.29
C VAL A 60 14.07 11.42 11.07
N ASN A 61 14.29 10.14 10.73
CA ASN A 61 15.15 9.75 9.61
C ASN A 61 14.60 10.20 8.25
N SER A 62 13.28 10.26 8.12
CA SER A 62 12.58 10.71 6.91
C SER A 62 12.31 12.21 6.87
N MET A 63 12.81 12.99 7.84
CA MET A 63 12.57 14.43 7.98
C MET A 63 11.06 14.79 8.01
N ARG A 64 10.24 13.92 8.60
CA ARG A 64 8.79 14.12 8.80
C ARG A 64 8.54 14.58 10.24
N PRO A 65 7.50 15.39 10.50
CA PRO A 65 7.08 15.69 11.86
C PRO A 65 6.78 14.38 12.63
N VAL A 66 7.31 14.23 13.84
CA VAL A 66 7.05 13.05 14.70
C VAL A 66 5.59 12.94 15.15
N THR A 67 4.78 13.97 14.88
CA THR A 67 3.33 13.98 15.09
C THR A 67 2.53 13.46 13.89
N THR A 68 3.21 13.06 12.80
CA THR A 68 2.56 12.51 11.61
C THR A 68 1.95 11.15 11.95
N VAL A 69 0.70 10.91 11.55
CA VAL A 69 0.07 9.59 11.70
C VAL A 69 0.75 8.59 10.75
N ALA A 70 1.01 7.38 11.24
CA ALA A 70 1.52 6.30 10.41
C ALA A 70 0.44 5.87 9.40
N THR A 71 0.72 6.04 8.11
CA THR A 71 -0.18 5.66 7.02
C THR A 71 0.40 4.49 6.25
N CYS A 72 -0.47 3.76 5.55
CA CYS A 72 -0.06 2.60 4.75
C CYS A 72 1.05 2.97 3.77
N ARG A 73 0.91 4.10 3.06
CA ARG A 73 1.93 4.56 2.10
C ARG A 73 3.23 4.97 2.76
N ASN A 74 3.14 5.77 3.82
CA ASN A 74 4.34 6.38 4.40
C ASN A 74 5.25 5.34 5.05
N TYR A 75 4.66 4.31 5.65
CA TYR A 75 5.42 3.27 6.33
C TYR A 75 5.79 2.10 5.40
N ASN A 76 4.83 1.53 4.66
CA ASN A 76 5.07 0.31 3.88
C ASN A 76 5.63 0.57 2.47
N TYR A 77 5.35 1.74 1.90
CA TYR A 77 5.68 2.06 0.51
C TYR A 77 6.40 3.41 0.36
N PRO A 78 7.44 3.69 1.16
CA PRO A 78 8.14 4.97 1.08
C PRO A 78 8.73 5.15 -0.32
N ASN A 79 8.40 6.28 -0.95
CA ASN A 79 8.85 6.66 -2.29
C ASN A 79 8.29 5.82 -3.46
N TYR A 80 7.32 4.94 -3.23
CA TYR A 80 6.65 4.25 -4.34
C TYR A 80 5.73 5.23 -5.09
N PRO A 81 5.80 5.26 -6.43
CA PRO A 81 5.00 6.18 -7.24
C PRO A 81 3.53 5.71 -7.32
N ASP A 82 2.59 6.63 -7.54
CA ASP A 82 1.15 6.33 -7.69
C ASP A 82 0.89 5.25 -8.76
N SER A 83 1.69 5.27 -9.83
CA SER A 83 1.62 4.30 -10.92
C SER A 83 1.83 2.86 -10.45
N TYR A 84 2.65 2.63 -9.41
CA TYR A 84 2.85 1.29 -8.85
C TYR A 84 1.54 0.70 -8.34
N PHE A 85 0.79 1.46 -7.54
CA PHE A 85 -0.49 1.01 -6.97
C PHE A 85 -1.53 0.79 -8.07
N THR A 86 -1.57 1.69 -9.06
CA THR A 86 -2.40 1.52 -10.26
C THR A 86 -2.10 0.19 -10.96
N ARG A 87 -0.82 -0.16 -11.10
CA ARG A 87 -0.41 -1.42 -11.75
C ARG A 87 -0.83 -2.64 -10.96
N VAL A 88 -0.71 -2.62 -9.63
CA VAL A 88 -1.17 -3.72 -8.78
C VAL A 88 -2.68 -3.93 -8.94
N LEU A 89 -3.48 -2.86 -8.90
CA LEU A 89 -4.93 -2.94 -9.11
C LEU A 89 -5.29 -3.51 -10.48
N ASN A 90 -4.63 -3.05 -11.54
CA ASN A 90 -4.85 -3.56 -12.92
C ASN A 90 -4.54 -5.06 -13.04
N LEU A 91 -3.50 -5.56 -12.35
CA LEU A 91 -3.13 -6.98 -12.36
C LEU A 91 -4.12 -7.86 -11.58
N LEU A 92 -4.91 -7.26 -10.69
CA LEU A 92 -5.93 -7.93 -9.89
C LEU A 92 -7.34 -7.78 -10.48
N GLY A 93 -7.56 -6.85 -11.40
CA GLY A 93 -8.88 -6.50 -11.92
C GLY A 93 -9.71 -5.65 -10.94
N GLU A 94 -9.02 -4.83 -10.13
CA GLU A 94 -9.60 -4.01 -9.05
C GLU A 94 -9.53 -2.51 -9.37
N ASP A 95 -9.34 -2.17 -10.64
CA ASP A 95 -9.24 -0.80 -11.17
C ASP A 95 -10.59 -0.08 -11.25
N HIS A 96 -11.68 -0.74 -10.85
CA HIS A 96 -13.05 -0.24 -10.89
C HIS A 96 -13.45 0.50 -9.61
N VAL A 97 -12.90 1.70 -9.38
CA VAL A 97 -13.53 2.75 -8.53
C VAL A 97 -13.28 4.11 -9.15
#